data_AF-A0A069S9K1-F1
#
_entry.id   AF-A0A069S9K1-F1
#
_cell.length_a   1.000
_cell.length_b   1.000
_cell.length_c   1.000
_cell.angle_alpha   90.00
_cell.angle_beta   90.00
_cell.angle_gamma   90.00
#
_symmetry.space_group_name_H-M   'P 1'
#
loop_
_entity.id
_entity.type
_entity.pdbx_description
1 polymer ?
#
loop_
_entity_poly.entity_id
_entity_poly.type
_entity_poly.pdbx_seq_one_letter_code
_entity_poly.pdbx_strand_id
1 'polypeptide(L)' 'MNQEEKAFIIRAYDKAELAELYSPGRTAAAALQTLYRWMRRNMLLQEELNEAGYNKFRHSFLKHEVAIIVRHLGEP' A
#
# COMPACT_ATOMS: atom_id res chain seq x y z
N MET A 1 22.27 -10.19 -11.93
CA MET A 1 20.84 -10.14 -12.33
C MET A 1 20.37 -8.74 -11.99
N ASN A 2 20.09 -7.95 -13.03
CA ASN A 2 19.81 -6.52 -12.93
C ASN A 2 18.56 -6.32 -12.07
N GLN A 3 18.74 -5.81 -10.86
CA GLN A 3 17.63 -5.20 -10.12
C GLN A 3 17.29 -3.95 -10.92
N GLU A 4 16.27 -4.05 -11.77
CA GLU A 4 15.69 -2.88 -12.40
C GLU A 4 15.32 -1.91 -11.28
N GLU A 5 16.03 -0.78 -11.19
CA GLU A 5 15.63 0.40 -10.43
C GLU A 5 14.34 0.96 -11.05
N LYS A 6 13.25 0.20 -10.95
CA LYS A 6 11.91 0.73 -11.21
C LYS A 6 11.58 1.57 -9.98
N ALA A 7 11.97 2.84 -10.05
CA ALA A 7 11.55 3.85 -9.09
C ALA A 7 10.05 3.66 -8.82
N PHE A 8 9.69 3.50 -7.55
CA PHE A 8 8.29 3.30 -7.17
C PHE A 8 7.49 4.54 -7.60
N ILE A 9 6.47 4.35 -8.44
CA ILE A 9 5.67 5.46 -8.97
C ILE A 9 4.42 5.63 -8.13
N ILE A 10 4.24 6.76 -7.45
CA ILE A 10 2.99 7.05 -6.75
C ILE A 10 1.85 7.26 -7.77
N ARG A 11 1.05 6.22 -7.99
CA ARG A 11 -0.17 6.20 -8.81
C ARG A 11 -1.29 5.46 -8.09
N ALA A 12 -2.46 5.37 -8.69
CA ALA A 12 -3.49 4.46 -8.19
C ALA A 12 -3.04 3.02 -8.42
N TYR A 13 -3.15 2.19 -7.39
CA TYR A 13 -2.79 0.78 -7.42
C TYR A 13 -3.97 -0.06 -6.95
N ASP A 14 -4.13 -1.24 -7.51
CA ASP A 14 -5.03 -2.21 -6.88
C ASP A 14 -4.47 -2.62 -5.51
N LYS A 15 -5.35 -2.94 -4.56
CA LYS A 15 -4.89 -3.30 -3.21
C LYS A 15 -3.95 -4.50 -3.22
N ALA A 16 -4.24 -5.48 -4.08
CA ALA A 16 -3.40 -6.64 -4.29
C ALA A 16 -2.05 -6.25 -4.91
N GLU A 17 -2.08 -5.46 -5.98
CA GLU A 17 -0.87 -4.98 -6.68
C GLU A 17 0.06 -4.23 -5.72
N LEU A 18 -0.46 -3.27 -4.94
CA LEU A 18 0.34 -2.55 -3.96
C LEU A 18 0.91 -3.48 -2.89
N ALA A 19 0.11 -4.41 -2.40
CA ALA A 19 0.55 -5.34 -1.36
C ALA A 19 1.64 -6.29 -1.86
N GLU A 20 1.56 -6.75 -3.11
CA GLU A 20 2.57 -7.60 -3.74
C GLU A 20 3.90 -6.87 -3.93
N LEU A 21 3.88 -5.56 -4.19
CA LEU A 21 5.10 -4.74 -4.21
C LEU A 21 5.82 -4.78 -2.85
N TYR A 22 5.08 -4.60 -1.74
CA TYR A 22 5.65 -4.68 -0.38
C TYR A 22 6.04 -6.10 0.08
N SER A 23 5.55 -7.13 -0.60
CA SER A 23 5.75 -8.52 -0.18
C SER A 23 5.90 -9.43 -1.40
N PRO A 24 7.00 -9.27 -2.16
CA PRO A 24 7.24 -10.08 -3.33
C PRO A 24 7.34 -11.56 -2.96
N GLY A 25 6.73 -12.43 -3.76
CA GLY A 25 6.73 -13.89 -3.55
C GLY A 25 5.64 -14.43 -2.62
N ARG A 26 4.76 -13.57 -2.09
CA ARG A 26 3.53 -14.00 -1.39
C ARG A 26 2.34 -13.99 -2.33
N THR A 27 1.32 -14.79 -2.03
CA THR A 27 0.02 -14.67 -2.71
C THR A 27 -0.60 -13.31 -2.40
N ALA A 28 -1.33 -12.72 -3.35
CA ALA A 28 -2.04 -11.45 -3.17
C ALA A 28 -2.80 -11.35 -1.84
N ALA A 29 -3.49 -12.43 -1.42
CA ALA A 29 -4.20 -12.47 -0.15
C ALA A 29 -3.27 -12.36 1.08
N ALA A 30 -2.14 -13.08 1.08
CA ALA A 30 -1.17 -13.04 2.18
C ALA A 30 -0.41 -11.71 2.21
N ALA A 31 -0.08 -11.15 1.05
CA ALA A 31 0.49 -9.82 0.91
C ALA A 31 -0.47 -8.75 1.47
N LEU A 32 -1.75 -8.78 1.08
CA LEU A 32 -2.79 -7.89 1.58
C LEU A 32 -2.94 -7.96 3.10
N GLN A 33 -3.00 -9.16 3.67
CA GLN A 33 -3.09 -9.33 5.12
C GLN A 33 -1.89 -8.73 5.85
N THR A 34 -0.70 -8.80 5.25
CA THR A 34 0.53 -8.21 5.79
C THR A 34 0.45 -6.68 5.74
N LEU A 35 0.06 -6.11 4.59
CA LEU A 35 -0.11 -4.68 4.42
C LEU A 35 -1.17 -4.12 5.40
N TYR A 36 -2.35 -4.75 5.49
CA TYR A 36 -3.38 -4.34 6.44
C TYR A 36 -2.93 -4.45 7.89
N ARG A 37 -2.11 -5.45 8.23
CA ARG A 37 -1.55 -5.57 9.58
C ARG A 37 -0.62 -4.40 9.90
N TRP A 38 0.21 -3.97 8.94
CA TRP A 38 1.08 -2.81 9.13
C TRP A 38 0.27 -1.51 9.20
N MET A 39 -0.73 -1.34 8.32
CA MET A 39 -1.65 -0.20 8.39
C MET A 39 -2.36 -0.13 9.75
N ARG A 40 -2.82 -1.26 10.31
CA ARG A 40 -3.46 -1.31 11.64
C ARG A 40 -2.51 -1.01 12.81
N ARG A 41 -1.22 -1.26 12.64
CA ARG A 41 -0.22 -0.93 13.66
C ARG A 41 0.10 0.57 13.69
N ASN A 42 -0.03 1.25 12.54
CA ASN A 42 0.19 2.68 12.42
C ASN A 42 -1.14 3.45 12.51
N MET A 43 -1.51 3.86 13.73
CA MET A 43 -2.74 4.64 13.97
C MET A 43 -2.76 5.95 13.16
N LEU A 44 -1.62 6.65 13.08
CA LEU A 44 -1.48 7.88 12.30
C LEU A 44 -1.76 7.69 10.80
N LEU A 45 -1.30 6.57 10.22
CA LEU A 45 -1.60 6.22 8.84
C LEU A 45 -3.11 6.02 8.65
N GLN A 46 -3.77 5.35 9.60
CA GLN A 46 -5.22 5.13 9.51
C GLN A 46 -6.00 6.43 9.63
N GLU A 47 -5.59 7.34 10.50
CA GLU A 47 -6.19 8.66 10.63
C GLU A 47 -6.04 9.47 9.34
N GLU A 48 -4.82 9.60 8.80
CA GLU A 48 -4.60 10.33 7.52
C GLU A 48 -5.39 9.68 6.37
N LEU A 49 -5.46 8.35 6.29
CA LEU A 49 -6.28 7.68 5.28
C LEU A 49 -7.78 7.97 5.46
N ASN A 50 -8.27 7.97 6.70
CA ASN A 50 -9.66 8.27 7.00
C ASN A 50 -10.00 9.73 6.65
N GLU A 51 -9.13 10.68 7.00
CA GLU A 51 -9.25 12.08 6.61
C GLU A 51 -9.21 12.28 5.08
N ALA A 52 -8.40 11.48 4.38
CA ALA A 52 -8.35 11.47 2.92
C ALA A 52 -9.60 10.82 2.28
N GLY A 53 -10.52 10.27 3.07
CA GLY A 53 -11.75 9.64 2.57
C GLY A 53 -11.55 8.19 2.12
N TYR A 54 -10.62 7.47 2.74
CA TYR A 54 -10.34 6.08 2.41
C TYR A 54 -11.58 5.20 2.51
N ASN A 55 -11.91 4.56 1.39
CA ASN A 55 -13.04 3.64 1.32
C ASN A 55 -12.55 2.18 1.35
N LYS A 56 -12.81 1.49 2.46
CA LYS A 56 -12.49 0.07 2.63
C LYS A 56 -13.15 -0.86 1.59
N PHE A 57 -14.28 -0.46 1.02
CA PHE A 57 -15.00 -1.23 -0.01
C PHE A 57 -14.43 -1.04 -1.42
N ARG A 58 -13.55 -0.06 -1.62
CA ARG A 58 -12.86 0.13 -2.90
C ARG A 58 -11.82 -0.97 -3.09
N HIS A 59 -11.70 -1.49 -4.31
CA HIS A 59 -10.72 -2.54 -4.67
C HIS A 59 -9.31 -1.99 -4.91
N SER A 60 -9.18 -0.68 -5.10
CA SER A 60 -7.93 0.02 -5.36
C SER A 60 -7.67 1.12 -4.32
N PHE A 61 -6.39 1.45 -4.15
CA PHE A 61 -5.92 2.64 -3.48
C PHE A 61 -5.75 3.78 -4.49
N LEU A 62 -6.27 4.96 -4.16
CA LEU A 62 -6.07 6.16 -4.95
C LEU A 62 -4.64 6.68 -4.81
N LYS A 63 -4.19 7.49 -5.77
CA LYS A 63 -2.84 8.07 -5.78
C LYS A 63 -2.44 8.72 -4.44
N HIS A 64 -3.34 9.47 -3.81
CA HIS A 64 -3.07 10.11 -2.52
C HIS A 64 -3.07 9.11 -1.35
N GLU A 65 -3.94 8.09 -1.36
CA GLU A 65 -3.94 7.00 -0.36
C GLU A 65 -2.62 6.22 -0.42
N VAL A 66 -2.12 5.95 -1.63
CA VAL A 66 -0.81 5.33 -1.87
C VAL A 66 0.32 6.21 -1.35
N ALA A 67 0.26 7.53 -1.60
CA ALA A 67 1.26 8.45 -1.07
C ALA A 67 1.33 8.43 0.46
N ILE A 68 0.17 8.40 1.14
CA ILE A 68 0.08 8.27 2.60
C ILE A 68 0.70 6.95 3.04
N ILE A 69 0.28 5.83 2.44
CA ILE A 69 0.82 4.50 2.75
C ILE A 69 2.34 4.48 2.65
N VAL A 70 2.90 4.97 1.54
CA VAL A 70 4.34 4.98 1.26
C VAL A 70 5.10 5.93 2.20
N ARG A 71 4.50 7.08 2.55
CA ARG A 71 5.10 8.02 3.51
C ARG A 71 5.27 7.41 4.90
N HIS A 72 4.35 6.54 5.32
CA HIS A 72 4.36 5.91 6.65
C HIS A 72 5.02 4.52 6.68
N LEU A 73 4.94 3.75 5.59
CA LEU A 73 5.47 2.39 5.49
C LEU A 73 6.80 2.29 4.73
N GLY A 74 7.19 3.33 3.99
CA GLY A 74 8.36 3.35 3.10
C GLY A 74 8.01 2.99 1.65
N GLU A 75 8.93 3.20 0.71
CA GLU A 75 8.77 2.71 -0.66
C GLU A 75 8.93 1.17 -0.68
N PRO A 76 8.03 0.44 -1.36
CA PRO A 76 8.11 -1.02 -1.50
C PRO A 76 9.24 -1.48 -2.43
#